data_AF-A0A4P9Y7U0-F1
#
_entry.id   AF-A0A4P9Y7U0-F1
#
_cell.length_a   1.000
_cell.length_b   1.000
_cell.length_c   1.000
_cell.angle_alpha   90.00
_cell.angle_beta   90.00
_cell.angle_gamma   90.00
#
_symmetry.space_group_name_H-M   'P 1'
#
loop_
_entity.id
_entity.type
_entity.pdbx_description
1 polymer ?
#
loop_
_entity_poly.entity_id
_entity_poly.type
_entity_poly.pdbx_seq_one_letter_code
_entity_poly.pdbx_strand_id
1 'polypeptide(L)'
;SLRTRTAAECCIRWYVHDHPGLNHGEWTEEEDEHLDSLSRDRGERDWVSIATDLGTNRTAIACFRRYQQRKTWTKEEDEMLRQAVRFYGDKNWQQVAACLVNRTGQQCLHRWTKSLNPTIRSGRWTQEEDNRLRTAVEVYGVGSWAKIKSYVAGRTDVQCRERWVNVLDPSINKDPWSWEVSER
;
A
#
# COMPACT_ATOMS: atom_id res chain seq x y z
N SER A 1 -12.11 -31.38 -17.36
CA SER A 1 -10.84 -32.02 -17.00
C SER A 1 -10.59 -31.79 -15.51
N LEU A 2 -10.77 -32.82 -14.67
CA LEU A 2 -10.45 -32.74 -13.26
C LEU A 2 -8.93 -32.77 -13.13
N ARG A 3 -8.30 -31.65 -12.74
CA ARG A 3 -6.86 -31.63 -12.44
C ARG A 3 -6.60 -32.56 -11.25
N THR A 4 -6.07 -33.75 -11.52
CA THR A 4 -5.56 -34.64 -10.47
C THR A 4 -4.25 -34.05 -9.95
N ARG A 5 -4.24 -33.62 -8.68
CA ARG A 5 -3.03 -33.15 -7.99
C ARG A 5 -2.07 -34.31 -7.79
N THR A 6 -0.79 -34.07 -7.96
CA THR A 6 0.27 -35.04 -7.65
C THR A 6 0.42 -35.21 -6.13
N ALA A 7 0.98 -36.34 -5.70
CA ALA A 7 1.28 -36.58 -4.28
C ALA A 7 2.19 -35.49 -3.69
N ALA A 8 3.17 -35.01 -4.47
CA ALA A 8 4.06 -33.92 -4.06
C ALA A 8 3.29 -32.61 -3.84
N GLU A 9 2.37 -32.23 -4.73
CA GLU A 9 1.53 -31.04 -4.57
C GLU A 9 0.62 -31.14 -3.34
N CYS A 10 0.07 -32.34 -3.06
CA CYS A 10 -0.73 -32.59 -1.86
C CYS A 10 0.12 -32.49 -0.58
N CYS A 11 1.33 -33.04 -0.58
CA CYS A 11 2.26 -32.93 0.54
C CYS A 11 2.66 -31.46 0.80
N ILE A 12 3.05 -30.72 -0.24
CA ILE A 12 3.39 -29.30 -0.10
C ILE A 12 2.21 -28.52 0.46
N ARG A 13 1.00 -28.75 -0.07
CA ARG A 13 -0.20 -28.10 0.41
C ARG A 13 -0.48 -28.43 1.89
N TRP A 14 -0.35 -29.70 2.28
CA TRP A 14 -0.52 -30.12 3.67
C TRP A 14 0.47 -29.39 4.60
N TYR A 15 1.76 -29.47 4.33
CA TYR A 15 2.79 -28.87 5.18
C TYR A 15 2.82 -27.34 5.19
N VAL A 16 2.25 -26.69 4.17
CA VAL A 16 2.28 -25.22 4.06
C VAL A 16 0.96 -24.57 4.48
N HIS A 17 -0.17 -25.26 4.30
CA HIS A 17 -1.51 -24.68 4.42
C HIS A 17 -2.49 -25.49 5.27
N ASP A 18 -2.44 -26.82 5.24
CA ASP A 18 -3.54 -27.62 5.78
C ASP A 18 -3.17 -28.38 7.07
N HIS A 19 -1.90 -28.35 7.50
CA HIS A 19 -1.44 -29.05 8.70
C HIS A 19 -2.02 -28.39 9.98
N PRO A 20 -2.73 -29.14 10.86
CA PRO A 20 -3.48 -28.56 12.00
C PRO A 20 -2.65 -27.77 13.01
N GLY A 21 -1.35 -28.06 13.10
CA GLY A 21 -0.44 -27.29 13.96
C GLY A 21 -0.17 -25.87 13.47
N LEU A 22 -0.32 -25.59 12.17
CA LEU A 22 0.05 -24.30 11.60
C LEU A 22 -0.85 -23.18 12.10
N ASN A 23 -0.24 -22.09 12.51
CA ASN A 23 -0.97 -20.90 12.90
C ASN A 23 -1.46 -20.15 11.65
N HIS A 24 -2.78 -20.12 11.47
CA HIS A 24 -3.46 -19.35 10.42
C HIS A 24 -4.24 -18.16 10.96
N GLY A 25 -4.13 -17.86 12.26
CA GLY A 25 -4.77 -16.70 12.90
C GLY A 25 -4.23 -15.37 12.37
N GLU A 26 -4.81 -14.26 12.81
CA GLU A 26 -4.32 -12.93 12.47
C GLU A 26 -2.92 -12.68 13.06
N TRP A 27 -2.13 -11.83 12.39
CA TRP A 27 -0.83 -11.41 12.90
C TRP A 27 -1.04 -10.36 13.99
N THR A 28 -0.40 -10.55 15.15
CA THR A 28 -0.42 -9.56 16.24
C THR A 28 0.67 -8.51 16.05
N GLU A 29 0.54 -7.36 16.72
CA GLU A 29 1.58 -6.31 16.66
C GLU A 29 2.89 -6.81 17.27
N GLU A 30 2.84 -7.56 18.38
CA GLU A 30 4.01 -8.14 19.03
C GLU A 30 4.70 -9.18 18.12
N GLU A 31 3.92 -10.02 17.42
CA GLU A 31 4.44 -10.99 16.45
C GLU A 31 5.13 -10.29 15.28
N ASP A 32 4.54 -9.20 14.78
CA ASP A 32 5.13 -8.40 13.71
C ASP A 32 6.44 -7.70 14.14
N GLU A 33 6.49 -7.13 15.35
CA GLU A 33 7.71 -6.51 15.89
C GLU A 33 8.83 -7.54 16.05
N HIS A 34 8.49 -8.73 16.55
CA HIS A 34 9.46 -9.82 16.69
C HIS A 34 9.97 -10.30 15.32
N LEU A 35 9.08 -10.44 14.33
CA LEU A 35 9.44 -10.76 12.95
C LEU A 35 10.38 -9.71 12.34
N ASP A 36 10.09 -8.43 12.55
CA ASP A 36 10.91 -7.32 12.05
C ASP A 36 12.31 -7.32 12.71
N SER A 37 12.40 -7.64 14.01
CA SER A 37 13.70 -7.78 14.70
C SER A 37 14.52 -8.94 14.15
N LEU A 38 13.93 -10.14 14.06
CA LEU A 38 14.62 -11.35 13.56
C LEU A 38 15.11 -11.18 12.12
N SER A 39 14.32 -10.49 11.28
CA SER A 39 14.67 -10.21 9.89
C SER A 39 15.90 -9.30 9.76
N ARG A 40 16.01 -8.27 10.63
CA ARG A 40 17.18 -7.37 10.68
C ARG A 40 18.44 -8.11 11.10
N ASP A 41 18.36 -8.94 12.14
CA ASP A 41 19.53 -9.65 12.68
C ASP A 41 20.08 -10.70 11.72
N ARG A 42 19.20 -11.35 10.94
CA ARG A 42 19.55 -12.45 10.01
C ARG A 42 19.73 -12.00 8.56
N GLY A 43 19.64 -10.70 8.27
CA GLY A 43 19.89 -10.14 6.94
C GLY A 43 18.85 -10.53 5.87
N GLU A 44 17.58 -10.71 6.25
CA GLU A 44 16.43 -10.94 5.36
C GLU A 44 16.48 -12.16 4.41
N ARG A 45 17.28 -13.20 4.73
CA ARG A 45 17.52 -14.32 3.78
C ARG A 45 17.12 -15.70 4.27
N ASP A 46 17.03 -15.93 5.57
CA ASP A 46 16.73 -17.25 6.14
C ASP A 46 15.37 -17.30 6.84
N TRP A 47 14.31 -17.43 6.04
CA TRP A 47 12.92 -17.48 6.54
C TRP A 47 12.58 -18.76 7.30
N VAL A 48 13.37 -19.82 7.15
CA VAL A 48 13.16 -21.08 7.89
C VAL A 48 13.61 -20.90 9.33
N SER A 49 14.80 -20.35 9.53
CA SER A 49 15.28 -20.01 10.89
C SER A 49 14.43 -18.93 11.53
N ILE A 50 14.07 -17.86 10.79
CA ILE A 50 13.18 -16.80 11.30
C ILE A 50 11.85 -17.38 11.78
N ALA A 51 11.21 -18.27 11.01
CA ALA A 51 9.94 -18.87 11.42
C ALA A 51 10.07 -19.76 12.66
N THR A 52 11.21 -20.44 12.80
CA THR A 52 11.51 -21.27 13.97
C THR A 52 11.67 -20.40 15.22
N ASP A 53 12.46 -19.33 15.12
CA ASP A 53 12.74 -18.41 16.23
C ASP A 53 11.52 -17.56 16.60
N LEU A 54 10.65 -17.24 15.63
CA LEU A 54 9.40 -16.54 15.87
C LEU A 54 8.51 -17.34 16.85
N GLY A 55 8.58 -18.67 16.82
CA GLY A 55 7.95 -19.54 17.81
C GLY A 55 6.41 -19.59 17.75
N THR A 56 5.78 -18.94 16.76
CA THR A 56 4.32 -18.85 16.62
C THR A 56 3.70 -19.94 15.74
N ASN A 57 4.50 -20.94 15.36
CA ASN A 57 4.12 -22.02 14.44
C ASN A 57 3.61 -21.52 13.07
N ARG A 58 4.14 -20.38 12.64
CA ARG A 58 3.99 -19.86 11.27
C ARG A 58 4.98 -20.55 10.35
N THR A 59 4.60 -20.70 9.08
CA THR A 59 5.53 -21.19 8.07
C THR A 59 6.52 -20.10 7.64
N ALA A 60 7.70 -20.50 7.17
CA ALA A 60 8.67 -19.59 6.56
C ALA A 60 8.06 -18.68 5.49
N ILE A 61 7.17 -19.24 4.65
CA ILE A 61 6.49 -18.47 3.61
C ILE A 61 5.45 -17.49 4.17
N ALA A 62 4.79 -17.80 5.29
CA ALA A 62 3.90 -16.87 5.96
C ALA A 62 4.67 -15.68 6.54
N CYS A 63 5.80 -15.96 7.21
CA CYS A 63 6.71 -14.93 7.73
C CYS A 63 7.23 -14.02 6.61
N PHE A 64 7.76 -14.62 5.52
CA PHE A 64 8.22 -13.87 4.36
C PHE A 64 7.14 -12.98 3.76
N ARG A 65 5.94 -13.52 3.53
CA ARG A 65 4.82 -12.75 2.96
C ARG A 65 4.41 -11.61 3.86
N ARG A 66 4.35 -11.83 5.18
CA ARG A 66 4.00 -10.79 6.15
C ARG A 66 5.03 -9.67 6.15
N TYR A 67 6.31 -10.00 6.24
CA TYR A 67 7.41 -9.04 6.17
C TYR A 67 7.35 -8.22 4.86
N GLN A 68 7.17 -8.90 3.73
CA GLN A 68 7.10 -8.27 2.41
C GLN A 68 5.93 -7.27 2.28
N GLN A 69 4.79 -7.57 2.91
CA GLN A 69 3.62 -6.67 2.91
C GLN A 69 3.86 -5.41 3.73
N ARG A 70 4.57 -5.53 4.86
CA ARG A 70 4.85 -4.42 5.79
C ARG A 70 6.06 -3.57 5.40
N LYS A 71 6.99 -4.10 4.59
CA LYS A 71 8.22 -3.39 4.20
C LYS A 71 7.93 -2.07 3.46
N THR A 72 8.51 -0.98 3.96
CA THR A 72 8.44 0.36 3.36
C THR A 72 9.28 0.46 2.09
N TRP A 73 8.88 1.31 1.14
CA TRP A 73 9.63 1.57 -0.10
C TRP A 73 10.86 2.45 0.16
N THR A 74 12.03 2.04 -0.34
CA THR A 74 13.25 2.86 -0.30
C THR A 74 13.40 3.74 -1.55
N LYS A 75 14.32 4.71 -1.49
CA LYS A 75 14.60 5.58 -2.66
C LYS A 75 15.21 4.80 -3.83
N GLU A 76 16.02 3.80 -3.51
CA GLU A 76 16.66 2.91 -4.46
C GLU A 76 15.60 2.04 -5.15
N GLU A 77 14.66 1.47 -4.39
CA GLU A 77 13.52 0.72 -4.95
C GLU A 77 12.63 1.61 -5.82
N ASP A 78 12.36 2.85 -5.39
CA ASP A 78 11.61 3.81 -6.19
C ASP A 78 12.30 4.12 -7.52
N GLU A 79 13.64 4.25 -7.52
CA GLU A 79 14.41 4.48 -8.73
C GLU A 79 14.42 3.26 -9.66
N MET A 80 14.59 2.06 -9.10
CA MET A 80 14.44 0.82 -9.86
C MET A 80 13.05 0.70 -10.47
N LEU A 81 11.99 1.06 -9.73
CA LEU A 81 10.63 1.07 -10.24
C LEU A 81 10.45 2.06 -11.39
N ARG A 82 10.99 3.28 -11.29
CA ARG A 82 10.98 4.26 -12.39
C ARG A 82 11.66 3.73 -13.64
N GLN A 83 12.84 3.12 -13.47
CA GLN A 83 13.59 2.56 -14.59
C GLN A 83 12.82 1.39 -15.22
N ALA A 84 12.33 0.45 -14.41
CA ALA A 84 11.55 -0.70 -14.90
C ALA A 84 10.29 -0.25 -15.67
N VAL A 85 9.55 0.74 -15.16
CA VAL A 85 8.38 1.29 -15.88
C VAL A 85 8.79 2.02 -17.16
N ARG A 86 9.94 2.70 -17.19
CA ARG A 86 10.47 3.32 -18.41
C ARG A 86 10.80 2.28 -19.50
N PHE A 87 11.31 1.11 -19.13
CA PHE A 87 11.67 0.05 -20.07
C PHE A 87 10.48 -0.82 -20.49
N TYR A 88 9.61 -1.21 -19.55
CA TYR A 88 8.53 -2.18 -19.80
C TYR A 88 7.13 -1.56 -19.90
N GLY A 89 6.98 -0.27 -19.59
CA GLY A 89 5.69 0.42 -19.51
C GLY A 89 4.92 0.12 -18.22
N ASP A 90 3.71 0.67 -18.13
CA ASP A 90 2.83 0.64 -16.93
C ASP A 90 1.64 -0.32 -17.06
N LYS A 91 1.73 -1.30 -18.00
CA LYS A 91 0.64 -2.24 -18.32
C LYS A 91 0.87 -3.65 -17.78
N ASN A 92 2.12 -4.09 -17.68
CA ASN A 92 2.47 -5.43 -17.19
C ASN A 92 3.30 -5.32 -15.90
N TRP A 93 2.60 -5.25 -14.77
CA TRP A 93 3.23 -5.06 -13.47
C TRP A 93 3.95 -6.29 -12.95
N GLN A 94 3.63 -7.49 -13.44
CA GLN A 94 4.40 -8.70 -13.16
C GLN A 94 5.81 -8.58 -13.76
N GLN A 95 5.90 -8.09 -15.00
CA GLN A 95 7.19 -7.86 -15.66
C GLN A 95 8.00 -6.77 -14.96
N VAL A 96 7.35 -5.66 -14.56
CA VAL A 96 8.00 -4.59 -13.80
C VAL A 96 8.51 -5.12 -12.45
N ALA A 97 7.70 -5.86 -11.72
CA ALA A 97 8.06 -6.42 -10.43
C ALA A 97 9.21 -7.43 -10.50
N ALA A 98 9.41 -8.11 -11.63
CA ALA A 98 10.55 -9.01 -11.82
C ALA A 98 11.91 -8.30 -11.72
N CYS A 99 11.94 -6.97 -11.91
CA CYS A 99 13.14 -6.16 -11.72
C CYS A 99 13.38 -5.76 -10.26
N LEU A 100 12.40 -5.94 -9.37
CA LEU A 100 12.50 -5.55 -7.96
C LEU A 100 12.55 -6.79 -7.07
N VAL A 101 13.56 -6.85 -6.21
CA VAL A 101 13.68 -7.94 -5.23
C VAL A 101 12.57 -7.79 -4.19
N ASN A 102 11.82 -8.86 -3.94
CA ASN A 102 10.78 -8.91 -2.91
C ASN A 102 9.68 -7.84 -3.08
N ARG A 103 9.33 -7.45 -4.31
CA ARG A 103 8.11 -6.65 -4.57
C ARG A 103 7.19 -7.39 -5.52
N THR A 104 5.89 -7.28 -5.26
CA THR A 104 4.85 -7.85 -6.13
C THR A 104 4.40 -6.83 -7.18
N GLY A 105 3.80 -7.30 -8.28
CA GLY A 105 3.22 -6.43 -9.29
C GLY A 105 2.17 -5.48 -8.73
N GLN A 106 1.33 -5.95 -7.81
CA GLN A 106 0.31 -5.10 -7.17
C GLN A 106 0.93 -4.00 -6.31
N GLN A 107 2.01 -4.29 -5.56
CA GLN A 107 2.75 -3.27 -4.82
C GLN A 107 3.37 -2.23 -5.76
N CYS A 108 3.97 -2.66 -6.87
CA CYS A 108 4.55 -1.77 -7.87
C CYS A 108 3.49 -0.85 -8.50
N LEU A 109 2.35 -1.43 -8.91
CA LEU A 109 1.20 -0.68 -9.44
C LEU A 109 0.72 0.38 -8.44
N HIS A 110 0.49 -0.01 -7.19
CA HIS A 110 0.04 0.91 -6.15
C HIS A 110 1.07 2.03 -5.91
N ARG A 111 2.36 1.69 -5.77
CA ARG A 111 3.42 2.68 -5.56
C ARG A 111 3.51 3.68 -6.72
N TRP A 112 3.45 3.17 -7.95
CA TRP A 112 3.48 4.00 -9.14
C TRP A 112 2.29 4.95 -9.21
N THR A 113 1.07 4.40 -9.17
CA THR A 113 -0.17 5.16 -9.37
C THR A 113 -0.50 6.13 -8.25
N LYS A 114 0.07 5.96 -7.06
CA LYS A 114 -0.18 6.82 -5.89
C LYS A 114 0.91 7.85 -5.65
N SER A 115 2.15 7.61 -6.09
CA SER A 115 3.28 8.46 -5.67
C SER A 115 4.33 8.73 -6.74
N LEU A 116 4.68 7.77 -7.59
CA LEU A 116 5.84 7.93 -8.50
C LEU A 116 5.48 8.36 -9.92
N ASN A 117 4.24 8.16 -10.35
CA ASN A 117 3.82 8.51 -11.69
C ASN A 117 4.01 10.03 -11.92
N PRO A 118 4.81 10.47 -12.91
CA PRO A 118 5.06 11.90 -13.19
C PRO A 118 3.83 12.72 -13.52
N THR A 119 2.71 12.07 -13.88
CA THR A 119 1.44 12.75 -14.11
C THR A 119 0.79 13.24 -12.80
N ILE A 120 1.24 12.74 -11.64
CA ILE A 120 0.78 13.20 -10.32
C ILE A 120 1.46 14.52 -10.00
N ARG A 121 0.65 15.55 -9.73
CA ARG A 121 1.09 16.88 -9.36
C ARG A 121 1.17 17.05 -7.85
N SER A 122 2.38 17.30 -7.35
CA SER A 122 2.65 17.77 -5.99
C SER A 122 2.92 19.28 -6.03
N GLY A 123 1.98 20.09 -5.53
CA GLY A 123 2.11 21.55 -5.59
C GLY A 123 0.83 22.29 -5.23
N ARG A 124 0.89 23.63 -5.25
CA ARG A 124 -0.25 24.51 -4.94
C ARG A 124 -1.44 24.17 -5.84
N TRP A 125 -2.64 24.24 -5.27
CA TRP A 125 -3.88 24.09 -6.02
C TRP A 125 -4.15 25.34 -6.84
N THR A 126 -4.53 25.16 -8.09
CA THR A 126 -5.00 26.25 -8.94
C THR A 126 -6.49 26.47 -8.75
N GLN A 127 -6.97 27.66 -9.09
CA GLN A 127 -8.41 27.96 -9.05
C GLN A 127 -9.20 27.03 -9.98
N GLU A 128 -8.64 26.64 -11.12
CA GLU A 128 -9.25 25.70 -12.06
C GLU A 128 -9.39 24.30 -11.45
N GLU A 129 -8.36 23.82 -10.73
CA GLU A 129 -8.44 22.55 -9.99
C GLU A 129 -9.51 22.61 -8.90
N ASP A 130 -9.58 23.70 -8.14
CA ASP A 130 -10.60 23.88 -7.10
C ASP A 130 -12.02 23.93 -7.70
N ASN A 131 -12.19 24.60 -8.84
CA ASN A 131 -13.47 24.66 -9.55
C ASN A 131 -13.89 23.26 -10.01
N ARG A 132 -12.99 22.50 -10.64
CA ARG A 132 -13.27 21.11 -11.05
C ARG A 132 -13.59 20.21 -9.87
N LEU A 133 -12.88 20.38 -8.75
CA LEU A 133 -13.14 19.64 -7.52
C LEU A 133 -14.53 19.95 -6.96
N ARG A 134 -14.94 21.22 -6.90
CA ARG A 134 -16.29 21.62 -6.46
C ARG A 134 -17.37 21.00 -7.34
N THR A 135 -17.27 21.17 -8.65
CA THR A 135 -18.26 20.61 -9.59
C THR A 135 -18.34 19.08 -9.48
N ALA A 136 -17.20 18.39 -9.36
CA ALA A 136 -17.20 16.94 -9.20
C ALA A 136 -17.83 16.49 -7.87
N VAL A 137 -17.60 17.22 -6.77
CA VAL A 137 -18.23 16.94 -5.47
C VAL A 137 -19.74 17.20 -5.51
N GLU A 138 -20.19 18.27 -6.17
CA GLU A 138 -21.61 18.56 -6.37
C GLU A 138 -22.31 17.43 -7.15
N VAL A 139 -21.65 16.88 -8.17
CA VAL A 139 -22.21 15.83 -9.03
C VAL A 139 -22.18 14.44 -8.38
N TYR A 140 -21.09 14.07 -7.70
CA TYR A 140 -20.87 12.71 -7.20
C TYR A 140 -21.04 12.55 -5.68
N GLY A 141 -21.20 13.65 -4.96
CA GLY A 141 -21.25 13.70 -3.50
C GLY A 141 -19.88 13.59 -2.83
N VAL A 142 -19.81 14.15 -1.61
CA VAL A 142 -18.65 14.03 -0.72
C VAL A 142 -18.40 12.55 -0.39
N GLY A 143 -17.14 12.11 -0.45
CA GLY A 143 -16.76 10.71 -0.18
C GLY A 143 -16.48 9.90 -1.44
N SER A 144 -16.98 10.31 -2.61
CA SER A 144 -16.78 9.63 -3.91
C SER A 144 -15.39 9.91 -4.54
N TRP A 145 -14.32 9.96 -3.73
CA TRP A 145 -13.00 10.48 -4.12
C TRP A 145 -12.35 9.74 -5.30
N ALA A 146 -12.57 8.42 -5.39
CA ALA A 146 -12.07 7.60 -6.50
C ALA A 146 -12.70 7.97 -7.85
N LYS A 147 -13.95 8.45 -7.85
CA LYS A 147 -14.62 9.02 -9.04
C LYS A 147 -14.21 10.47 -9.24
N ILE A 148 -14.19 11.27 -8.18
CA ILE A 148 -13.84 12.70 -8.24
C ILE A 148 -12.44 12.92 -8.84
N LYS A 149 -11.45 12.09 -8.49
CA LYS A 149 -10.07 12.25 -8.99
C LYS A 149 -9.98 12.21 -10.52
N SER A 150 -10.86 11.49 -11.23
CA SER A 150 -10.81 11.44 -12.70
C SER A 150 -11.18 12.77 -13.35
N TYR A 151 -11.80 13.68 -12.61
CA TYR A 151 -12.17 15.03 -13.05
C TYR A 151 -11.14 16.09 -12.66
N VAL A 152 -10.22 15.77 -11.75
CA VAL A 152 -9.14 16.66 -11.31
C VAL A 152 -7.80 16.10 -11.78
N ALA A 153 -7.49 16.33 -13.07
CA ALA A 153 -6.33 15.76 -13.72
C ALA A 153 -5.03 16.01 -12.96
N GLY A 154 -4.27 14.94 -12.72
CA GLY A 154 -2.99 14.98 -12.01
C GLY A 154 -3.11 15.06 -10.48
N ARG A 155 -4.30 15.11 -9.88
CA ARG A 155 -4.47 14.99 -8.43
C ARG A 155 -4.91 13.59 -8.02
N THR A 156 -4.45 13.14 -6.86
CA THR A 156 -4.90 11.87 -6.27
C THR A 156 -6.22 12.03 -5.54
N ASP A 157 -6.89 10.91 -5.26
CA ASP A 157 -8.08 10.84 -4.42
C ASP A 157 -7.84 11.43 -3.02
N VAL A 158 -6.68 11.14 -2.43
CA VAL A 158 -6.29 11.69 -1.13
C VAL A 158 -6.12 13.21 -1.18
N GLN A 159 -5.41 13.72 -2.19
CA GLN A 159 -5.25 15.17 -2.37
C GLN A 159 -6.59 15.88 -2.54
N CYS A 160 -7.51 15.32 -3.32
CA CYS A 160 -8.85 15.87 -3.51
C CYS A 160 -9.64 15.92 -2.20
N ARG A 161 -9.62 14.83 -1.42
CA ARG A 161 -10.26 14.76 -0.09
C ARG A 161 -9.70 15.82 0.85
N GLU A 162 -8.38 15.90 0.98
CA GLU A 162 -7.71 16.85 1.88
C GLU A 162 -8.03 18.30 1.48
N ARG A 163 -7.99 18.61 0.18
CA ARG A 163 -8.33 19.95 -0.32
C ARG A 163 -9.78 20.32 0.00
N TRP A 164 -10.70 19.38 -0.17
CA TRP A 164 -12.11 19.61 0.18
C TRP A 164 -12.25 19.89 1.67
N VAL A 165 -11.88 18.91 2.50
CA VAL A 165 -12.10 18.92 3.96
C VAL A 165 -11.43 20.12 4.64
N ASN A 166 -10.28 20.57 4.14
CA ASN A 166 -9.49 21.61 4.81
C ASN A 166 -9.64 23.00 4.20
N VAL A 167 -10.22 23.15 3.00
CA VAL A 167 -10.23 24.45 2.29
C VAL A 167 -11.56 24.79 1.61
N LEU A 168 -12.16 23.83 0.90
CA LEU A 168 -13.30 24.09 0.02
C LEU A 168 -14.66 23.76 0.63
N ASP A 169 -14.70 22.92 1.66
CA ASP A 169 -15.94 22.55 2.32
C ASP A 169 -16.62 23.81 2.90
N PRO A 170 -17.88 24.11 2.53
CA PRO A 170 -18.59 25.28 3.01
C PRO A 170 -18.79 25.32 4.53
N SER A 171 -18.72 24.16 5.20
CA SER A 171 -18.87 24.06 6.66
C SER A 171 -17.62 24.50 7.44
N ILE A 172 -16.51 24.77 6.75
CA ILE A 172 -15.28 25.22 7.40
C ILE A 172 -15.47 26.64 7.92
N ASN A 173 -15.34 26.80 9.23
CA ASN A 173 -15.25 28.11 9.86
C ASN A 173 -13.93 28.79 9.44
N LYS A 174 -14.05 29.96 8.78
CA LYS A 174 -12.92 30.79 8.32
C LYS A 174 -12.75 32.04 9.16
N ASP A 175 -13.52 32.19 10.23
CA ASP A 175 -13.45 33.34 11.12
C ASP A 175 -12.10 33.38 11.85
N PRO A 176 -11.57 34.59 12.13
CA PRO A 176 -10.39 34.75 12.94
C PRO A 176 -10.57 34.08 14.31
N TRP A 177 -9.53 33.40 14.78
CA TRP A 177 -9.52 32.76 16.09
C TRP A 177 -9.79 33.83 17.18
N SER A 178 -10.96 33.76 17.83
CA SER A 178 -11.29 34.68 18.92
C SER A 178 -10.71 34.14 20.23
N TRP A 179 -9.82 34.91 20.85
CA TRP A 179 -9.28 34.65 22.19
C TRP A 179 -10.27 35.04 23.30
N GLU A 180 -11.57 34.82 23.12
CA GLU A 180 -12.49 35.03 24.23
C GLU A 180 -12.22 33.94 25.27
N VAL A 181 -11.43 34.34 26.27
CA VAL A 181 -11.16 33.58 27.48
C VAL A 181 -12.52 33.19 28.04
N SER A 182 -12.75 31.89 28.17
CA SER A 182 -13.85 31.36 28.96
C SER A 182 -13.59 31.77 30.41
N GLU A 183 -14.08 32.94 30.80
CA GLU A 183 -14.26 33.29 32.20
C GLU A 183 -15.25 32.27 32.77
N ARG A 184 -14.75 31.50 33.73
CA ARG A 184 -15.53 30.57 34.54
C ARG A 184 -16.43 31.31 35.51
#